data_AF-A0A1W0WWW5-F1
#
_entry.id   AF-A0A1W0WWW5-F1
#
_cell.length_a   1.000
_cell.length_b   1.000
_cell.length_c   1.000
_cell.angle_alpha   90.00
_cell.angle_beta   90.00
_cell.angle_gamma   90.00
#
_symmetry.space_group_name_H-M   'P 1'
#
loop_
_entity.id
_entity.type
_entity.pdbx_description
1 polymer ?
#
loop_
_entity_poly.entity_id
_entity_poly.type
_entity_poly.pdbx_seq_one_letter_code
_entity_poly.pdbx_strand_id
1 'polypeptide(L)'
;MESGYRKPPILYDGTAYYCGLTCVATLLFVAQSDALEACCADLGCFSSDRPFFHLLYRPVLTVPNCDILPRLKLYLNTRENPVDPDLLDPYTIPSIVHSKLRADRETKILIHGHTDNYDWAWWKDIRTELLLEEDFNVIRVDWSAGNTPPYIQAIANSRLVGAFVAKFIGILRDRLNFDVAKIHVIGHSLGAQTAGYVGERVHLLGRITGLDPAGPGFGYMPPEVRLDPTDAVVVDTIVSDGVAPFRWGFGSNQAMGHLNFYPNGGSNQPGCDNGPLDPFISGPTQNSSSFGFIDSLVASSYEALACSHIRALTMFLETISSRRCSMKAFQCDSYSAYQRGDCFTCQGVVEGEKCSIMGVHANLSRAEQGVLKNYYVESTDTIPFCASAFKVQIKLQAKNNINDARTEKGQLFMKIYGTLGTTERATLTAEDTDFSPGQTLIQMTDVPFVNELGNIQSVVFSWKSKRSLLPTEWLRRKYLHIDGNFELINDKGVRTVLRPTRSTVEDGKDLLANIIM
;
A
#
# COMPACT_ATOMS: atom_id res chain seq x y z
N MET A 1 -34.18 6.79 57.06
CA MET A 1 -35.56 7.00 56.57
C MET A 1 -35.70 6.21 55.29
N GLU A 2 -36.70 5.33 55.29
CA GLU A 2 -36.95 4.29 54.30
C GLU A 2 -37.33 4.82 52.91
N SER A 3 -37.11 3.96 51.91
CA SER A 3 -38.05 3.54 50.85
C SER A 3 -37.32 3.48 49.50
N GLY A 4 -37.44 2.47 48.65
CA GLY A 4 -38.23 1.25 48.69
C GLY A 4 -38.11 0.61 47.30
N TYR A 5 -37.49 -0.57 47.20
CA TYR A 5 -37.46 -1.34 45.96
C TYR A 5 -38.84 -1.96 45.72
N ARG A 6 -39.47 -1.69 44.57
CA ARG A 6 -40.62 -2.44 44.07
C ARG A 6 -40.31 -3.01 42.68
N LYS A 7 -40.22 -4.33 42.60
CA LYS A 7 -40.41 -5.11 41.37
C LYS A 7 -41.91 -5.29 41.11
N PRO A 8 -42.36 -5.30 39.85
CA PRO A 8 -43.54 -6.08 39.45
C PRO A 8 -43.22 -6.96 38.20
N PRO A 9 -44.14 -7.81 37.71
CA PRO A 9 -44.01 -9.25 37.74
C PRO A 9 -43.58 -9.87 36.40
N ILE A 10 -43.11 -11.11 36.47
CA ILE A 10 -42.96 -12.01 35.33
C ILE A 10 -44.36 -12.49 34.95
N LEU A 11 -44.81 -12.16 33.73
CA LEU A 11 -45.94 -12.79 33.06
C LEU A 11 -45.39 -13.44 31.78
N TYR A 12 -45.33 -14.78 31.81
CA TYR A 12 -45.28 -15.59 30.61
C TYR A 12 -46.72 -15.69 30.09
N ASP A 13 -46.98 -15.21 28.88
CA ASP A 13 -47.83 -15.96 27.94
C ASP A 13 -47.50 -15.57 26.49
N GLY A 14 -47.59 -16.56 25.61
CA GLY A 14 -47.12 -16.50 24.25
C GLY A 14 -48.07 -15.79 23.29
N THR A 15 -47.50 -15.21 22.25
CA THR A 15 -48.05 -15.22 20.89
C THR A 15 -46.98 -14.72 19.93
N ALA A 16 -46.37 -15.68 19.24
CA ALA A 16 -45.70 -15.44 17.99
C ALA A 16 -46.71 -14.91 16.96
N TYR A 17 -46.18 -14.29 15.90
CA TYR A 17 -46.88 -13.73 14.75
C TYR A 17 -47.44 -12.32 14.95
N TYR A 18 -46.59 -11.31 14.70
CA TYR A 18 -46.87 -10.08 13.92
C TYR A 18 -45.74 -9.07 14.19
N CYS A 19 -44.52 -9.36 13.70
CA CYS A 19 -43.41 -8.41 13.79
C CYS A 19 -42.63 -8.35 12.47
N GLY A 20 -43.33 -8.06 11.37
CA GLY A 20 -42.74 -7.91 10.03
C GLY A 20 -42.64 -6.46 9.55
N LEU A 21 -43.45 -5.54 10.08
CA LEU A 21 -43.54 -4.15 9.59
C LEU A 21 -43.28 -3.09 10.67
N THR A 22 -43.46 -3.41 11.95
CA THR A 22 -43.18 -2.48 13.04
C THR A 22 -41.69 -2.42 13.40
N CYS A 23 -40.94 -3.53 13.34
CA CYS A 23 -39.49 -3.52 13.59
C CYS A 23 -38.69 -2.64 12.63
N VAL A 24 -39.11 -2.50 11.36
CA VAL A 24 -38.43 -1.61 10.41
C VAL A 24 -38.72 -0.15 10.73
N ALA A 25 -39.94 0.16 11.20
CA ALA A 25 -40.29 1.51 11.65
C ALA A 25 -39.62 1.87 12.99
N THR A 26 -39.44 0.93 13.93
CA THR A 26 -38.67 1.16 15.16
C THR A 26 -37.16 1.17 14.95
N LEU A 27 -36.63 0.49 13.93
CA LEU A 27 -35.22 0.66 13.50
C LEU A 27 -34.96 2.00 12.81
N LEU A 28 -35.99 2.63 12.24
CA LEU A 28 -35.94 4.00 11.74
C LEU A 28 -36.16 5.06 12.84
N PHE A 29 -36.59 4.66 14.05
CA PHE A 29 -36.90 5.57 15.16
C PHE A 29 -36.05 5.39 16.42
N VAL A 30 -34.94 4.64 16.36
CA VAL A 30 -33.96 4.56 17.45
C VAL A 30 -32.57 4.93 16.95
N ALA A 31 -32.29 6.23 17.01
CA ALA A 31 -31.05 6.88 17.44
C ALA A 31 -30.90 8.25 16.76
N GLN A 32 -31.80 9.18 17.05
CA GLN A 32 -31.43 10.59 17.01
C GLN A 32 -30.65 10.87 18.31
N SER A 33 -29.47 10.25 18.42
CA SER A 33 -28.47 10.66 19.40
C SER A 33 -27.98 12.02 18.96
N ASP A 34 -28.14 13.03 19.81
CA ASP A 34 -27.70 14.40 19.52
C ASP A 34 -26.24 14.38 19.04
N ALA A 35 -25.98 15.01 17.90
CA ALA A 35 -24.63 15.10 17.36
C ALA A 35 -23.73 15.80 18.38
N LEU A 36 -22.53 15.26 18.57
CA LEU A 36 -21.50 15.87 19.40
C LEU A 36 -20.80 16.94 18.59
N GLU A 37 -20.41 18.04 19.25
CA GLU A 37 -19.57 19.08 18.66
C GLU A 37 -18.46 19.46 19.64
N ALA A 38 -17.23 19.62 19.11
CA ALA A 38 -16.11 20.16 19.87
C ALA A 38 -15.46 21.29 19.06
N CYS A 39 -15.25 22.46 19.68
CA CYS A 39 -14.55 23.59 19.08
C CYS A 39 -13.17 23.73 19.71
N CYS A 40 -12.10 23.58 18.92
CA CYS A 40 -10.73 23.56 19.43
C CYS A 40 -9.97 24.82 19.03
N ALA A 41 -9.79 25.75 20.00
CA ALA A 41 -9.10 27.02 19.79
C ALA A 41 -9.63 27.77 18.53
N ASP A 42 -8.75 28.24 17.65
CA ASP A 42 -9.10 28.89 16.39
C ASP A 42 -9.03 27.93 15.18
N LEU A 43 -9.01 26.62 15.42
CA LEU A 43 -9.04 25.58 14.37
C LEU A 43 -10.45 25.21 13.91
N GLY A 44 -11.48 25.82 14.51
CA GLY A 44 -12.88 25.60 14.18
C GLY A 44 -13.58 24.55 15.05
N CYS A 45 -14.81 24.21 14.65
CA CYS A 45 -15.68 23.25 15.32
C CYS A 45 -15.79 21.96 14.51
N PHE A 46 -15.84 20.84 15.23
CA PHE A 46 -15.85 19.50 14.68
C PHE A 46 -17.11 18.78 15.16
N SER A 47 -18.05 18.59 14.23
CA SER A 47 -19.28 17.84 14.48
C SER A 47 -19.08 16.35 14.23
N SER A 48 -19.75 15.50 15.02
CA SER A 48 -19.89 14.06 14.77
C SER A 48 -21.08 13.73 13.87
N ASP A 49 -21.84 14.72 13.40
CA ASP A 49 -22.94 14.53 12.45
C ASP A 49 -22.41 14.11 11.06
N ARG A 50 -23.31 13.80 10.14
CA ARG A 50 -23.00 13.57 8.73
C ARG A 50 -22.18 14.74 8.16
N PRO A 51 -21.14 14.47 7.36
CA PRO A 51 -20.77 13.17 6.79
C PRO A 51 -19.93 12.27 7.72
N PHE A 52 -19.54 12.72 8.92
CA PHE A 52 -18.63 11.99 9.83
C PHE A 52 -19.29 10.86 10.63
N PHE A 53 -20.58 10.63 10.43
CA PHE A 53 -21.33 9.48 10.93
C PHE A 53 -21.87 8.64 9.75
N HIS A 54 -21.66 7.32 9.82
CA HIS A 54 -22.26 6.38 8.89
C HIS A 54 -22.57 5.06 9.60
N LEU A 55 -23.81 4.57 9.49
CA LEU A 55 -24.30 3.39 10.22
C LEU A 55 -23.45 2.13 10.04
N LEU A 56 -22.79 1.96 8.89
CA LEU A 56 -22.00 0.76 8.60
C LEU A 56 -20.49 0.97 8.69
N TYR A 57 -20.00 2.17 8.35
CA TYR A 57 -18.57 2.39 8.10
C TYR A 57 -17.93 3.26 9.21
N ARG A 58 -18.73 4.06 9.92
CA ARG A 58 -18.31 4.91 11.03
C ARG A 58 -19.49 5.11 12.02
N PRO A 59 -19.91 4.06 12.74
CA PRO A 59 -21.16 4.06 13.52
C PRO A 59 -21.04 4.70 14.91
N VAL A 60 -19.83 5.05 15.35
CA VAL A 60 -19.60 5.62 16.67
C VAL A 60 -19.49 7.13 16.56
N LEU A 61 -20.37 7.86 17.26
CA LEU A 61 -20.27 9.30 17.39
C LEU A 61 -19.06 9.66 18.25
N THR A 62 -18.13 10.39 17.66
CA THR A 62 -16.91 10.84 18.32
C THR A 62 -16.48 12.18 17.72
N VAL A 63 -15.94 13.04 18.57
CA VAL A 63 -15.35 14.33 18.20
C VAL A 63 -13.89 14.36 18.63
N PRO A 64 -13.04 15.19 18.01
CA PRO A 64 -11.65 15.29 18.39
C PRO A 64 -11.51 15.70 19.86
N ASN A 65 -10.50 15.17 20.53
CA ASN A 65 -10.12 15.61 21.86
C ASN A 65 -9.22 16.86 21.73
N CYS A 66 -9.74 18.03 22.10
CA CYS A 66 -8.98 19.29 22.01
C CYS A 66 -7.76 19.34 22.94
N ASP A 67 -7.70 18.53 23.99
CA ASP A 67 -6.59 18.50 24.95
C ASP A 67 -5.27 17.98 24.34
N ILE A 68 -5.32 17.39 23.14
CA ILE A 68 -4.10 16.98 22.43
C ILE A 68 -3.37 18.16 21.80
N LEU A 69 -4.06 19.29 21.55
CA LEU A 69 -3.54 20.40 20.76
C LEU A 69 -2.18 20.95 21.26
N PRO A 70 -1.96 21.21 22.56
CA PRO A 70 -0.65 21.70 23.05
C PRO A 70 0.50 20.69 22.90
N ARG A 71 0.16 19.42 22.67
CA ARG A 71 1.11 18.31 22.53
C ARG A 71 1.42 17.99 21.07
N LEU A 72 0.75 18.62 20.10
CA LEU A 72 1.14 18.53 18.70
C LEU A 72 2.45 19.29 18.48
N LYS A 73 3.38 18.70 17.71
CA LYS A 73 4.69 19.28 17.43
C LYS A 73 5.03 19.15 15.95
N LEU A 74 5.77 20.13 15.44
CA LEU A 74 6.32 20.15 14.08
C LEU A 74 7.84 20.21 14.17
N TYR A 75 8.51 19.15 13.76
CA TYR A 75 9.97 19.04 13.83
C TYR A 75 10.58 19.27 12.45
N LEU A 76 11.26 20.40 12.27
CA LEU A 76 11.91 20.77 11.02
C LEU A 76 13.36 20.29 10.98
N ASN A 77 13.69 19.55 9.93
CA ASN A 77 15.07 19.31 9.53
C ASN A 77 15.30 19.85 8.11
N THR A 78 16.50 20.38 7.89
CA THR A 78 17.04 20.83 6.62
C THR A 78 18.47 20.31 6.48
N ARG A 79 19.15 20.57 5.37
CA ARG A 79 20.58 20.26 5.23
C ARG A 79 21.46 20.99 6.25
N GLU A 80 20.98 22.11 6.81
CA GLU A 80 21.69 22.90 7.82
C GLU A 80 21.51 22.34 9.24
N ASN A 81 20.52 21.46 9.45
CA ASN A 81 20.27 20.75 10.71
C ASN A 81 19.72 19.34 10.45
N PRO A 82 20.52 18.43 9.86
CA PRO A 82 20.02 17.13 9.42
C PRO A 82 19.66 16.18 10.57
N VAL A 83 20.22 16.42 11.76
CA VAL A 83 20.00 15.60 12.97
C VAL A 83 19.03 16.30 13.92
N ASP A 84 19.47 17.40 14.53
CA ASP A 84 18.70 18.12 15.56
C ASP A 84 17.65 19.06 14.93
N PRO A 85 16.35 18.82 15.15
CA PRO A 85 15.29 19.60 14.49
C PRO A 85 15.06 20.96 15.15
N ASP A 86 14.66 21.94 14.35
CA ASP A 86 14.04 23.16 14.87
C ASP A 86 12.56 22.86 15.18
N LEU A 87 12.09 23.26 16.36
CA LEU A 87 10.68 23.09 16.73
C LEU A 87 9.84 24.25 16.19
N LEU A 88 8.85 23.94 15.36
CA LEU A 88 7.92 24.92 14.81
C LEU A 88 6.57 24.83 15.54
N ASP A 89 5.98 26.00 15.77
CA ASP A 89 4.65 26.12 16.39
C ASP A 89 3.82 27.18 15.65
N PRO A 90 2.66 26.82 15.06
CA PRO A 90 1.77 27.77 14.40
C PRO A 90 1.14 28.80 15.34
N TYR A 91 1.21 28.61 16.66
CA TYR A 91 0.79 29.60 17.64
C TYR A 91 1.93 30.53 18.08
N THR A 92 3.18 30.22 17.70
CA THR A 92 4.37 30.98 18.06
C THR A 92 5.17 31.34 16.80
N ILE A 93 4.73 32.36 16.05
CA ILE A 93 5.37 32.80 14.78
C ILE A 93 6.90 32.96 14.87
N PRO A 94 7.49 33.51 15.95
CA PRO A 94 8.94 33.60 16.07
C PRO A 94 9.68 32.25 16.00
N SER A 95 9.03 31.14 16.39
CA SER A 95 9.61 29.79 16.24
C SER A 95 9.83 29.42 14.77
N ILE A 96 8.96 29.92 13.88
CA ILE A 96 9.02 29.65 12.44
C ILE A 96 10.04 30.59 11.78
N VAL A 97 9.98 31.89 12.10
CA VAL A 97 10.85 32.92 11.49
C VAL A 97 12.33 32.71 11.83
N HIS A 98 12.64 32.26 13.05
CA HIS A 98 14.03 32.04 13.48
C HIS A 98 14.54 30.62 13.17
N SER A 99 13.71 29.76 12.59
CA SER A 99 14.13 28.42 12.17
C SER A 99 14.93 28.45 10.86
N LYS A 100 15.44 27.29 10.45
CA LYS A 100 16.12 27.11 9.16
C LYS A 100 15.14 26.90 7.99
N LEU A 101 13.84 27.17 8.16
CA LEU A 101 12.84 27.01 7.12
C LEU A 101 13.03 28.04 6.00
N ARG A 102 12.96 27.60 4.73
CA ARG A 102 13.21 28.46 3.57
C ARG A 102 12.09 28.43 2.54
N ALA A 103 11.57 29.60 2.16
CA ALA A 103 10.43 29.73 1.24
C ALA A 103 10.75 29.36 -0.22
N ASP A 104 12.03 29.40 -0.60
CA ASP A 104 12.51 29.07 -1.93
C ASP A 104 12.70 27.55 -2.14
N ARG A 105 12.62 26.75 -1.08
CA ARG A 105 12.78 25.29 -1.09
C ARG A 105 11.41 24.57 -1.07
N GLU A 106 11.33 23.41 -1.73
CA GLU A 106 10.15 22.54 -1.60
C GLU A 106 10.03 22.03 -0.15
N THR A 107 8.80 21.90 0.35
CA THR A 107 8.53 21.48 1.73
C THR A 107 7.82 20.13 1.76
N LYS A 108 8.45 19.14 2.40
CA LYS A 108 7.92 17.79 2.63
C LYS A 108 7.37 17.72 4.06
N ILE A 109 6.09 17.42 4.23
CA ILE A 109 5.45 17.27 5.55
C ILE A 109 5.12 15.79 5.77
N LEU A 110 5.73 15.16 6.76
CA LEU A 110 5.60 13.74 7.07
C LEU A 110 4.62 13.54 8.23
N ILE A 111 3.55 12.77 8.02
CA ILE A 111 2.50 12.52 9.01
C ILE A 111 2.38 11.03 9.32
N HIS A 112 2.67 10.66 10.57
CA HIS A 112 2.67 9.27 11.02
C HIS A 112 1.26 8.69 11.30
N GLY A 113 1.17 7.37 11.47
CA GLY A 113 -0.09 6.63 11.58
C GLY A 113 -0.61 6.37 13.01
N HIS A 114 -1.51 5.38 13.14
CA HIS A 114 -1.99 4.86 14.43
C HIS A 114 -0.85 4.15 15.17
N THR A 115 -0.71 4.37 16.49
CA THR A 115 0.35 3.77 17.33
C THR A 115 1.80 4.01 16.88
N ASP A 116 2.01 4.93 15.94
CA ASP A 116 3.29 5.36 15.38
C ASP A 116 3.79 6.64 16.09
N ASN A 117 5.02 7.08 15.85
CA ASN A 117 5.51 8.41 16.24
C ASN A 117 6.58 8.92 15.26
N TYR A 118 6.78 10.24 15.26
CA TYR A 118 7.69 10.95 14.35
C TYR A 118 9.18 10.53 14.44
N ASP A 119 9.59 9.87 15.53
CA ASP A 119 10.98 9.52 15.80
C ASP A 119 11.31 8.04 15.49
N TRP A 120 10.34 7.29 14.98
CA TRP A 120 10.59 5.94 14.47
C TRP A 120 11.56 5.94 13.27
N ALA A 121 12.28 4.82 13.11
CA ALA A 121 13.41 4.71 12.20
C ALA A 121 13.06 5.11 10.77
N TRP A 122 11.93 4.63 10.23
CA TRP A 122 11.50 4.95 8.88
C TRP A 122 11.27 6.44 8.64
N TRP A 123 10.71 7.18 9.60
CA TRP A 123 10.54 8.63 9.46
C TRP A 123 11.87 9.39 9.50
N LYS A 124 12.82 8.91 10.31
CA LYS A 124 14.19 9.44 10.32
C LYS A 124 14.91 9.15 9.01
N ASP A 125 14.78 7.94 8.49
CA ASP A 125 15.42 7.49 7.26
C ASP A 125 14.84 8.21 6.05
N ILE A 126 13.50 8.30 5.93
CA ILE A 126 12.83 9.08 4.87
C ILE A 126 13.30 10.53 4.91
N ARG A 127 13.35 11.16 6.09
CA ARG A 127 13.89 12.51 6.23
C ARG A 127 15.35 12.59 5.75
N THR A 128 16.20 11.66 6.20
CA THR A 128 17.62 11.65 5.81
C THR A 128 17.76 11.53 4.29
N GLU A 129 17.08 10.56 3.67
CA GLU A 129 17.16 10.31 2.24
C GLU A 129 16.59 11.48 1.42
N LEU A 130 15.47 12.10 1.84
CA LEU A 130 14.95 13.31 1.21
C LEU A 130 15.96 14.47 1.26
N LEU A 131 16.65 14.67 2.39
CA LEU A 131 17.68 15.71 2.52
C LEU A 131 18.93 15.40 1.68
N LEU A 132 19.25 14.13 1.44
CA LEU A 132 20.31 13.72 0.53
C LEU A 132 19.92 13.91 -0.94
N GLU A 133 18.65 13.72 -1.26
CA GLU A 133 18.10 13.84 -2.61
C GLU A 133 18.19 15.28 -3.13
N GLU A 134 17.57 16.24 -2.42
CA GLU A 134 17.55 17.67 -2.76
C GLU A 134 17.55 18.56 -1.51
N ASP A 135 17.64 19.88 -1.71
CA ASP A 135 17.64 20.87 -0.62
C ASP A 135 16.19 21.17 -0.19
N PHE A 136 15.56 20.22 0.49
CA PHE A 136 14.18 20.33 0.98
C PHE A 136 14.09 20.91 2.40
N ASN A 137 12.92 21.49 2.72
CA ASN A 137 12.44 21.56 4.10
C ASN A 137 11.72 20.24 4.43
N VAL A 138 12.17 19.49 5.44
CA VAL A 138 11.47 18.26 5.87
C VAL A 138 10.89 18.44 7.26
N ILE A 139 9.57 18.41 7.38
CA ILE A 139 8.83 18.64 8.62
C ILE A 139 8.16 17.34 9.04
N ARG A 140 8.51 16.81 10.21
CA ARG A 140 7.84 15.65 10.80
C ARG A 140 6.78 16.11 11.80
N VAL A 141 5.55 15.67 11.62
CA VAL A 141 4.42 15.99 12.51
C VAL A 141 4.35 14.93 13.61
N ASP A 142 4.49 15.34 14.86
CA ASP A 142 4.24 14.46 16.01
C ASP A 142 2.84 14.72 16.56
N TRP A 143 2.00 13.69 16.46
CA TRP A 143 0.67 13.63 17.04
C TRP A 143 0.46 12.34 17.85
N SER A 144 1.56 11.73 18.33
CA SER A 144 1.56 10.54 19.21
C SER A 144 0.68 10.71 20.46
N ALA A 145 0.47 11.97 20.85
CA ALA A 145 -0.45 12.41 21.89
C ALA A 145 -1.92 11.99 21.71
N GLY A 146 -2.36 11.71 20.48
CA GLY A 146 -3.76 11.46 20.12
C GLY A 146 -3.97 10.33 19.12
N ASN A 147 -2.94 9.53 18.80
CA ASN A 147 -3.00 8.46 17.81
C ASN A 147 -3.05 7.04 18.40
N THR A 148 -3.12 6.91 19.72
CA THR A 148 -3.15 5.62 20.43
C THR A 148 -4.60 5.15 20.68
N PRO A 149 -4.82 3.88 21.07
CA PRO A 149 -6.17 3.38 21.37
C PRO A 149 -6.93 4.25 22.40
N PRO A 150 -8.26 4.40 22.24
CA PRO A 150 -9.11 3.69 21.28
C PRO A 150 -9.03 4.25 19.85
N TYR A 151 -8.98 3.36 18.86
CA TYR A 151 -8.83 3.71 17.42
C TYR A 151 -9.90 4.72 16.94
N ILE A 152 -11.14 4.57 17.41
CA ILE A 152 -12.24 5.50 17.09
C ILE A 152 -11.90 6.94 17.50
N GLN A 153 -11.27 7.15 18.66
CA GLN A 153 -10.85 8.48 19.08
C GLN A 153 -9.68 9.00 18.23
N ALA A 154 -8.75 8.12 17.82
CA ALA A 154 -7.67 8.49 16.91
C ALA A 154 -8.19 8.95 15.53
N ILE A 155 -9.24 8.31 15.00
CA ILE A 155 -9.95 8.75 13.78
C ILE A 155 -10.57 10.13 13.96
N ALA A 156 -11.10 10.46 15.15
CA ALA A 156 -11.62 11.80 15.40
C ALA A 156 -10.49 12.82 15.49
N ASN A 157 -9.43 12.49 16.23
CA ASN A 157 -8.27 13.35 16.45
C ASN A 157 -7.53 13.71 15.14
N SER A 158 -7.50 12.84 14.13
CA SER A 158 -6.88 13.15 12.84
C SER A 158 -7.47 14.39 12.16
N ARG A 159 -8.76 14.68 12.37
CA ARG A 159 -9.39 15.93 11.87
C ARG A 159 -8.77 17.17 12.50
N LEU A 160 -8.51 17.12 13.81
CA LEU A 160 -7.87 18.21 14.55
C LEU A 160 -6.39 18.37 14.13
N VAL A 161 -5.68 17.26 13.91
CA VAL A 161 -4.30 17.29 13.42
C VAL A 161 -4.23 17.88 12.00
N GLY A 162 -5.15 17.49 11.11
CA GLY A 162 -5.27 18.07 9.78
C GLY A 162 -5.49 19.59 9.82
N ALA A 163 -6.40 20.06 10.69
CA ALA A 163 -6.62 21.49 10.91
C ALA A 163 -5.38 22.21 11.46
N PHE A 164 -4.67 21.60 12.40
CA PHE A 164 -3.43 22.14 12.96
C PHE A 164 -2.32 22.32 11.90
N VAL A 165 -2.11 21.31 11.04
CA VAL A 165 -1.13 21.38 9.95
C VAL A 165 -1.58 22.37 8.87
N ALA A 166 -2.87 22.42 8.53
CA ALA A 166 -3.41 23.39 7.58
C ALA A 166 -3.22 24.85 8.08
N LYS A 167 -3.41 25.10 9.38
CA LYS A 167 -3.11 26.40 10.00
C LYS A 167 -1.64 26.78 9.82
N PHE A 168 -0.73 25.84 10.07
CA PHE A 168 0.71 26.06 9.85
C PHE A 168 1.01 26.43 8.39
N ILE A 169 0.47 25.69 7.43
CA ILE A 169 0.63 25.99 5.99
C ILE A 169 0.04 27.37 5.64
N GLY A 170 -1.11 27.73 6.21
CA GLY A 170 -1.70 29.06 6.06
C GLY A 170 -0.77 30.17 6.53
N ILE A 171 -0.07 30.00 7.65
CA ILE A 171 0.94 30.95 8.13
C ILE A 171 2.12 31.05 7.15
N LEU A 172 2.61 29.92 6.63
CA LEU A 172 3.70 29.94 5.64
C LEU A 172 3.32 30.74 4.40
N ARG A 173 2.10 30.54 3.88
CA ARG A 173 1.55 31.28 2.73
C ARG A 173 1.39 32.77 3.06
N ASP A 174 0.65 33.08 4.12
CA ASP A 174 0.15 34.44 4.38
C ASP A 174 1.19 35.36 5.02
N ARG A 175 2.21 34.81 5.69
CA ARG A 175 3.22 35.58 6.44
C ARG A 175 4.63 35.43 5.90
N LEU A 176 4.95 34.29 5.26
CA LEU A 176 6.31 33.96 4.83
C LEU A 176 6.43 33.75 3.32
N ASN A 177 5.36 34.01 2.56
CA ASN A 177 5.34 33.97 1.10
C ASN A 177 5.76 32.61 0.51
N PHE A 178 5.40 31.52 1.19
CA PHE A 178 5.55 30.16 0.65
C PHE A 178 4.52 29.92 -0.45
N ASP A 179 4.96 29.25 -1.51
CA ASP A 179 4.07 28.71 -2.52
C ASP A 179 3.53 27.34 -2.07
N VAL A 180 2.22 27.26 -1.83
CA VAL A 180 1.55 26.02 -1.39
C VAL A 180 1.62 24.91 -2.46
N ALA A 181 1.82 25.27 -3.72
CA ALA A 181 2.05 24.30 -4.80
C ALA A 181 3.39 23.58 -4.69
N LYS A 182 4.33 24.09 -3.87
CA LYS A 182 5.61 23.45 -3.53
C LYS A 182 5.58 22.70 -2.19
N ILE A 183 4.40 22.38 -1.69
CA ILE A 183 4.23 21.57 -0.48
C ILE A 183 3.76 20.18 -0.87
N HIS A 184 4.48 19.18 -0.37
CA HIS A 184 4.17 17.77 -0.52
C HIS A 184 3.91 17.16 0.87
N VAL A 185 2.66 16.74 1.13
CA VAL A 185 2.29 16.06 2.37
C VAL A 185 2.34 14.54 2.14
N ILE A 186 3.12 13.83 2.95
CA ILE A 186 3.29 12.38 2.88
C ILE A 186 2.74 11.80 4.18
N GLY A 187 1.66 11.04 4.09
CA GLY A 187 1.00 10.46 5.26
C GLY A 187 0.93 8.95 5.18
N HIS A 188 1.14 8.24 6.30
CA HIS A 188 0.95 6.79 6.39
C HIS A 188 -0.26 6.43 7.24
N SER A 189 -1.06 5.43 6.85
CA SER A 189 -2.17 4.92 7.66
C SER A 189 -3.20 6.03 7.99
N LEU A 190 -3.48 6.29 9.27
CA LEU A 190 -4.27 7.45 9.71
C LEU A 190 -3.65 8.80 9.30
N GLY A 191 -2.33 8.86 9.16
CA GLY A 191 -1.61 10.02 8.66
C GLY A 191 -1.92 10.35 7.20
N ALA A 192 -2.19 9.33 6.36
CA ALA A 192 -2.64 9.55 4.97
C ALA A 192 -4.03 10.20 4.94
N GLN A 193 -4.94 9.72 5.79
CA GLN A 193 -6.27 10.32 5.95
C GLN A 193 -6.18 11.74 6.53
N THR A 194 -5.25 11.95 7.46
CA THR A 194 -4.94 13.27 8.03
C THR A 194 -4.44 14.22 6.95
N ALA A 195 -3.61 13.76 6.02
CA ALA A 195 -3.16 14.55 4.88
C ALA A 195 -4.32 15.02 3.99
N GLY A 196 -5.36 14.20 3.80
CA GLY A 196 -6.60 14.63 3.15
C GLY A 196 -7.26 15.80 3.88
N TYR A 197 -7.42 15.70 5.22
CA TYR A 197 -7.94 16.82 6.02
C TYR A 197 -7.07 18.09 5.98
N VAL A 198 -5.76 17.97 5.72
CA VAL A 198 -4.90 19.13 5.44
C VAL A 198 -5.29 19.74 4.10
N GLY A 199 -5.38 18.92 3.06
CA GLY A 199 -5.71 19.32 1.69
C GLY A 199 -7.08 20.00 1.56
N GLU A 200 -8.11 19.45 2.20
CA GLU A 200 -9.46 20.03 2.28
C GLU A 200 -9.45 21.50 2.77
N ARG A 201 -8.47 21.86 3.60
CA ARG A 201 -8.32 23.20 4.20
C ARG A 201 -7.28 24.08 3.51
N VAL A 202 -6.51 23.53 2.57
CA VAL A 202 -5.43 24.24 1.86
C VAL A 202 -5.68 24.18 0.36
N HIS A 203 -6.32 25.21 -0.17
CA HIS A 203 -6.54 25.35 -1.61
C HIS A 203 -5.21 25.31 -2.39
N LEU A 204 -5.18 24.53 -3.48
CA LEU A 204 -4.04 24.37 -4.38
C LEU A 204 -2.78 23.78 -3.71
N LEU A 205 -2.95 22.96 -2.67
CA LEU A 205 -1.86 22.16 -2.12
C LEU A 205 -1.19 21.34 -3.23
N GLY A 206 0.15 21.36 -3.30
CA GLY A 206 0.91 20.78 -4.40
C GLY A 206 0.72 19.27 -4.59
N ARG A 207 1.06 18.48 -3.58
CA ARG A 207 0.97 17.01 -3.65
C ARG A 207 0.59 16.38 -2.32
N ILE A 208 -0.21 15.31 -2.37
CA ILE A 208 -0.35 14.38 -1.25
C ILE A 208 0.06 12.98 -1.71
N THR A 209 0.98 12.34 -0.97
CA THR A 209 1.22 10.90 -1.08
C THR A 209 0.57 10.17 0.10
N GLY A 210 -0.39 9.29 -0.17
CA GLY A 210 -1.01 8.42 0.82
C GLY A 210 -0.35 7.03 0.84
N LEU A 211 0.44 6.76 1.89
CA LEU A 211 1.09 5.47 2.11
C LEU A 211 0.15 4.56 2.89
N ASP A 212 -0.42 3.59 2.19
CA ASP A 212 -1.44 2.65 2.63
C ASP A 212 -2.54 3.30 3.50
N PRO A 213 -3.38 4.18 2.90
CA PRO A 213 -4.38 4.94 3.64
C PRO A 213 -5.31 4.03 4.43
N ALA A 214 -5.52 4.35 5.71
CA ALA A 214 -6.30 3.48 6.61
C ALA A 214 -7.72 3.24 6.07
N GLY A 215 -8.16 1.98 6.04
CA GLY A 215 -9.49 1.56 5.60
C GLY A 215 -10.58 1.72 6.67
N PRO A 216 -10.43 1.16 7.89
CA PRO A 216 -11.47 1.21 8.92
C PRO A 216 -11.84 2.67 9.30
N GLY A 217 -13.12 3.03 9.19
CA GLY A 217 -13.60 4.40 9.47
C GLY A 217 -13.53 5.39 8.30
N PHE A 218 -12.94 4.99 7.16
CA PHE A 218 -12.72 5.86 6.00
C PHE A 218 -13.14 5.22 4.67
N GLY A 219 -12.88 3.93 4.47
CA GLY A 219 -13.27 3.21 3.28
C GLY A 219 -14.78 3.35 3.02
N TYR A 220 -15.14 3.67 1.80
CA TYR A 220 -16.52 3.91 1.34
C TYR A 220 -17.22 5.12 1.98
N MET A 221 -16.52 5.91 2.81
CA MET A 221 -17.02 7.21 3.29
C MET A 221 -16.94 8.26 2.16
N PRO A 222 -17.74 9.33 2.22
CA PRO A 222 -17.70 10.38 1.20
C PRO A 222 -16.38 11.18 1.28
N PRO A 223 -16.01 11.91 0.20
CA PRO A 223 -14.73 12.62 0.09
C PRO A 223 -14.37 13.49 1.29
N GLU A 224 -15.33 14.18 1.92
CA GLU A 224 -15.09 15.07 3.07
C GLU A 224 -14.54 14.34 4.31
N VAL A 225 -14.58 13.00 4.33
CA VAL A 225 -14.20 12.18 5.47
C VAL A 225 -12.87 11.45 5.25
N ARG A 226 -12.39 11.33 4.01
CA ARG A 226 -11.23 10.50 3.65
C ARG A 226 -10.34 11.22 2.65
N LEU A 227 -9.13 10.72 2.46
CA LEU A 227 -8.27 11.12 1.35
C LEU A 227 -9.01 10.93 0.02
N ASP A 228 -8.97 11.95 -0.83
CA ASP A 228 -9.51 11.93 -2.17
C ASP A 228 -8.72 12.86 -3.13
N PRO A 229 -8.88 12.71 -4.46
CA PRO A 229 -8.15 13.53 -5.43
C PRO A 229 -8.34 15.05 -5.29
N THR A 230 -9.44 15.53 -4.68
CA THR A 230 -9.69 16.97 -4.52
C THR A 230 -8.82 17.64 -3.45
N ASP A 231 -8.16 16.85 -2.60
CA ASP A 231 -7.34 17.35 -1.48
C ASP A 231 -6.03 18.02 -1.94
N ALA A 232 -5.56 17.78 -3.16
CA ALA A 232 -4.36 18.42 -3.70
C ALA A 232 -4.37 18.48 -5.23
N VAL A 233 -3.46 19.25 -5.82
CA VAL A 233 -3.25 19.31 -7.27
C VAL A 233 -2.93 17.91 -7.81
N VAL A 234 -2.11 17.15 -7.07
CA VAL A 234 -1.89 15.72 -7.32
C VAL A 234 -2.00 14.94 -6.01
N VAL A 235 -2.68 13.80 -6.09
CA VAL A 235 -2.79 12.84 -5.00
C VAL A 235 -2.37 11.50 -5.56
N ASP A 236 -1.38 10.86 -4.95
CA ASP A 236 -0.95 9.52 -5.30
C ASP A 236 -0.94 8.61 -4.07
N THR A 237 -1.29 7.33 -4.27
CA THR A 237 -1.41 6.38 -3.16
C THR A 237 -0.61 5.12 -3.42
N ILE A 238 -0.02 4.55 -2.37
CA ILE A 238 0.60 3.22 -2.40
C ILE A 238 -0.21 2.34 -1.48
N VAL A 239 -1.05 1.48 -2.03
CA VAL A 239 -1.92 0.57 -1.26
C VAL A 239 -1.20 -0.76 -1.14
N SER A 240 -0.81 -1.13 0.07
CA SER A 240 -0.05 -2.37 0.35
C SER A 240 -0.75 -3.31 1.32
N ASP A 241 -1.90 -2.94 1.90
CA ASP A 241 -2.70 -3.81 2.76
C ASP A 241 -4.21 -3.53 2.63
N GLY A 242 -4.68 -3.34 1.39
CA GLY A 242 -6.06 -2.99 1.05
C GLY A 242 -7.06 -4.15 1.18
N VAL A 243 -6.77 -5.22 1.92
CA VAL A 243 -7.72 -6.31 2.10
C VAL A 243 -8.85 -5.92 3.06
N ALA A 244 -10.00 -6.60 2.97
CA ALA A 244 -11.13 -6.27 3.82
C ALA A 244 -10.78 -6.43 5.31
N PRO A 245 -11.35 -5.60 6.23
CA PRO A 245 -10.98 -5.62 7.65
C PRO A 245 -11.14 -6.98 8.35
N PHE A 246 -12.10 -7.80 7.92
CA PHE A 246 -12.29 -9.16 8.45
C PHE A 246 -11.15 -10.14 8.09
N ARG A 247 -10.31 -9.76 7.11
CA ARG A 247 -9.05 -10.42 6.76
C ARG A 247 -7.84 -9.72 7.36
N TRP A 248 -8.07 -8.84 8.34
CA TRP A 248 -7.04 -8.07 9.04
C TRP A 248 -6.29 -7.03 8.19
N GLY A 249 -6.90 -6.58 7.09
CA GLY A 249 -6.36 -5.47 6.31
C GLY A 249 -6.57 -4.12 7.00
N PHE A 250 -5.49 -3.36 7.13
CA PHE A 250 -5.50 -2.02 7.72
C PHE A 250 -5.66 -0.91 6.67
N GLY A 251 -5.21 -1.15 5.43
CA GLY A 251 -5.35 -0.24 4.30
C GLY A 251 -6.75 -0.26 3.66
N SER A 252 -7.00 0.68 2.76
CA SER A 252 -8.20 0.69 1.92
C SER A 252 -7.86 0.24 0.49
N ASN A 253 -8.59 -0.73 -0.07
CA ASN A 253 -8.50 -1.03 -1.50
C ASN A 253 -9.12 0.05 -2.40
N GLN A 254 -9.88 0.97 -1.84
CA GLN A 254 -10.51 2.04 -2.60
C GLN A 254 -9.46 2.97 -3.19
N ALA A 255 -9.56 3.26 -4.48
CA ALA A 255 -8.75 4.29 -5.12
C ALA A 255 -9.07 5.67 -4.51
N MET A 256 -8.07 6.31 -3.90
CA MET A 256 -8.18 7.59 -3.19
C MET A 256 -7.33 8.70 -3.82
N GLY A 257 -6.50 8.40 -4.81
CA GLY A 257 -5.67 9.37 -5.52
C GLY A 257 -5.97 9.44 -7.01
N HIS A 258 -5.36 10.42 -7.67
CA HIS A 258 -5.25 10.48 -9.12
C HIS A 258 -4.47 9.27 -9.66
N LEU A 259 -3.37 8.91 -8.97
CA LEU A 259 -2.51 7.78 -9.29
C LEU A 259 -2.52 6.80 -8.11
N ASN A 260 -3.01 5.58 -8.30
CA ASN A 260 -3.13 4.58 -7.25
C ASN A 260 -2.24 3.39 -7.58
N PHE A 261 -1.21 3.16 -6.78
CA PHE A 261 -0.26 2.08 -6.95
C PHE A 261 -0.63 0.92 -6.03
N TYR A 262 -0.72 -0.27 -6.60
CA TYR A 262 -1.10 -1.51 -5.92
C TYR A 262 0.05 -2.54 -6.04
N PRO A 263 1.15 -2.37 -5.28
CA PRO A 263 2.23 -3.35 -5.22
C PRO A 263 1.69 -4.72 -4.82
N ASN A 264 2.00 -5.75 -5.61
CA ASN A 264 1.53 -7.13 -5.41
C ASN A 264 -0.01 -7.21 -5.29
N GLY A 265 -0.71 -6.39 -6.08
CA GLY A 265 -2.17 -6.27 -6.06
C GLY A 265 -2.74 -5.46 -4.89
N GLY A 266 -1.88 -4.88 -4.05
CA GLY A 266 -2.22 -4.06 -2.89
C GLY A 266 -2.90 -4.83 -1.77
N SER A 267 -2.47 -6.09 -1.58
CA SER A 267 -2.99 -7.02 -0.59
C SER A 267 -1.85 -7.56 0.28
N ASN A 268 -1.81 -8.86 0.59
CA ASN A 268 -0.68 -9.42 1.34
C ASN A 268 0.63 -9.27 0.56
N GLN A 269 1.60 -8.62 1.18
CA GLN A 269 2.89 -8.38 0.55
C GLN A 269 3.80 -9.60 0.72
N PRO A 270 4.65 -9.92 -0.28
CA PRO A 270 5.62 -11.00 -0.16
C PRO A 270 6.47 -10.85 1.12
N GLY A 271 6.65 -11.97 1.84
CA GLY A 271 7.35 -11.98 3.13
C GLY A 271 6.52 -11.57 4.34
N CYS A 272 5.21 -11.31 4.18
CA CYS A 272 4.28 -10.98 5.27
C CYS A 272 3.25 -12.09 5.58
N ASP A 273 3.44 -13.31 5.07
CA ASP A 273 2.43 -14.40 5.11
C ASP A 273 2.20 -15.06 6.50
N ASN A 274 2.77 -14.49 7.56
CA ASN A 274 2.76 -15.10 8.89
C ASN A 274 1.57 -14.57 9.70
N GLY A 275 0.47 -15.30 9.66
CA GLY A 275 -0.72 -15.02 10.49
C GLY A 275 -0.47 -15.20 12.00
N PRO A 276 -1.48 -14.90 12.84
CA PRO A 276 -1.35 -14.82 14.31
C PRO A 276 -0.97 -16.13 15.04
N LEU A 277 -0.86 -17.27 14.33
CA LEU A 277 -0.50 -18.59 14.89
C LEU A 277 0.96 -18.99 14.60
N ASP A 278 1.65 -18.29 13.71
CA ASP A 278 3.04 -18.62 13.33
C ASP A 278 4.07 -18.44 14.48
N PRO A 279 3.95 -17.43 15.38
CA PRO A 279 4.87 -17.31 16.52
C PRO A 279 4.86 -18.53 17.46
N PHE A 280 3.79 -19.33 17.44
CA PHE A 280 3.60 -20.49 18.30
C PHE A 280 4.05 -21.82 17.66
N ILE A 281 4.17 -21.91 16.33
CA ILE A 281 4.41 -23.19 15.63
C ILE A 281 5.79 -23.24 14.96
N SER A 282 6.28 -22.13 14.41
CA SER A 282 7.54 -22.10 13.63
C SER A 282 8.72 -21.47 14.40
N GLY A 283 8.48 -20.99 15.62
CA GLY A 283 9.46 -20.20 16.37
C GLY A 283 9.70 -18.83 15.72
N PRO A 284 10.55 -17.95 16.30
CA PRO A 284 10.91 -16.70 15.65
C PRO A 284 11.65 -17.02 14.35
N THR A 285 10.96 -16.95 13.21
CA THR A 285 11.60 -17.16 11.91
C THR A 285 12.46 -15.94 11.62
N GLN A 286 13.77 -16.17 11.47
CA GLN A 286 14.81 -15.16 11.22
C GLN A 286 14.70 -14.43 9.86
N ASN A 287 13.55 -14.50 9.18
CA ASN A 287 13.32 -13.90 7.86
C ASN A 287 12.42 -12.65 7.91
N SER A 288 11.97 -12.25 9.10
CA SER A 288 11.59 -10.86 9.41
C SER A 288 12.83 -9.97 9.71
N SER A 289 14.03 -10.40 9.32
CA SER A 289 15.30 -9.69 9.53
C SER A 289 15.41 -8.33 8.85
N SER A 290 14.47 -7.94 8.00
CA SER A 290 14.31 -6.53 7.57
C SER A 290 13.66 -5.62 8.62
N PHE A 291 13.11 -6.18 9.69
CA PHE A 291 12.48 -5.49 10.83
C PHE A 291 13.21 -5.73 12.16
N GLY A 292 14.50 -6.06 12.14
CA GLY A 292 15.33 -6.36 13.32
C GLY A 292 15.60 -5.19 14.29
N PHE A 293 14.69 -4.21 14.38
CA PHE A 293 14.86 -2.97 15.14
C PHE A 293 13.89 -2.81 16.32
N ILE A 294 12.95 -3.74 16.52
CA ILE A 294 11.92 -3.65 17.57
C ILE A 294 12.13 -4.79 18.59
N ASP A 295 12.98 -4.53 19.58
CA ASP A 295 13.34 -5.51 20.62
C ASP A 295 12.31 -5.54 21.76
N SER A 296 11.05 -5.91 21.47
CA SER A 296 10.00 -6.04 22.50
C SER A 296 8.97 -7.13 22.21
N LEU A 297 8.78 -8.04 23.17
CA LEU A 297 7.86 -9.19 23.12
C LEU A 297 6.39 -8.82 22.80
N VAL A 298 5.93 -7.61 23.11
CA VAL A 298 4.56 -7.14 22.84
C VAL A 298 4.39 -6.68 21.38
N ALA A 299 5.49 -6.33 20.71
CA ALA A 299 5.51 -5.84 19.34
C ALA A 299 5.34 -6.98 18.31
N SER A 300 5.78 -8.19 18.65
CA SER A 300 5.75 -9.37 17.76
C SER A 300 4.38 -9.77 17.18
N SER A 301 3.27 -9.51 17.89
CA SER A 301 1.91 -9.87 17.42
C SER A 301 1.26 -8.80 16.53
N TYR A 302 1.54 -7.52 16.80
CA TYR A 302 1.11 -6.40 15.93
C TYR A 302 2.01 -6.28 14.69
N GLU A 303 3.29 -6.60 14.80
CA GLU A 303 4.26 -6.58 13.68
C GLU A 303 3.93 -7.58 12.57
N ALA A 304 3.54 -8.80 12.94
CA ALA A 304 3.15 -9.82 11.96
C ALA A 304 1.89 -9.39 11.19
N LEU A 305 0.92 -8.77 11.89
CA LEU A 305 -0.32 -8.26 11.29
C LEU A 305 -0.12 -6.95 10.52
N ALA A 306 0.85 -6.11 10.89
CA ALA A 306 1.12 -4.81 10.27
C ALA A 306 2.20 -4.86 9.17
N CYS A 307 2.84 -6.01 8.92
CA CYS A 307 3.92 -6.14 7.93
C CYS A 307 3.54 -5.60 6.55
N SER A 308 2.38 -6.01 6.01
CA SER A 308 1.86 -5.52 4.73
C SER A 308 1.57 -4.02 4.78
N HIS A 309 1.01 -3.54 5.90
CA HIS A 309 0.67 -2.14 6.12
C HIS A 309 1.90 -1.21 6.18
N ILE A 310 3.01 -1.68 6.76
CA ILE A 310 4.28 -0.95 6.82
C ILE A 310 5.05 -1.02 5.49
N ARG A 311 4.76 -2.00 4.62
CA ARG A 311 5.47 -2.16 3.34
C ARG A 311 5.39 -0.92 2.45
N ALA A 312 4.28 -0.18 2.47
CA ALA A 312 4.19 1.09 1.73
C ALA A 312 5.25 2.11 2.14
N LEU A 313 5.58 2.22 3.44
CA LEU A 313 6.65 3.09 3.94
C LEU A 313 8.02 2.66 3.45
N THR A 314 8.32 1.36 3.56
CA THR A 314 9.66 0.85 3.22
C THR A 314 9.90 0.86 1.71
N MET A 315 8.89 0.55 0.89
CA MET A 315 8.98 0.72 -0.57
C MET A 315 9.11 2.20 -0.95
N PHE A 316 8.36 3.10 -0.31
CA PHE A 316 8.51 4.54 -0.56
C PHE A 316 9.93 5.03 -0.21
N LEU A 317 10.48 4.64 0.95
CA LEU A 317 11.86 4.93 1.34
C LEU A 317 12.86 4.44 0.29
N GLU A 318 12.70 3.21 -0.20
CA GLU A 318 13.58 2.64 -1.21
C GLU A 318 13.56 3.42 -2.54
N THR A 319 12.40 3.98 -2.91
CA THR A 319 12.27 4.83 -4.10
C THR A 319 13.06 6.13 -4.00
N ILE A 320 13.42 6.56 -2.78
CA ILE A 320 14.25 7.73 -2.51
C ILE A 320 15.74 7.32 -2.47
N SER A 321 16.06 6.30 -1.67
CA SER A 321 17.45 5.92 -1.38
C SER A 321 18.17 5.27 -2.57
N SER A 322 17.43 4.63 -3.47
CA SER A 322 17.99 3.94 -4.62
C SER A 322 17.47 4.51 -5.94
N ARG A 323 18.23 5.45 -6.52
CA ARG A 323 17.95 6.00 -7.87
C ARG A 323 17.89 4.94 -8.98
N ARG A 324 18.41 3.74 -8.74
CA ARG A 324 18.38 2.61 -9.67
C ARG A 324 17.18 1.69 -9.46
N CYS A 325 16.48 1.84 -8.34
CA CYS A 325 15.28 1.11 -7.98
C CYS A 325 14.05 1.83 -8.54
N SER A 326 13.81 1.70 -9.85
CA SER A 326 12.59 2.25 -10.45
C SER A 326 11.46 1.23 -10.34
N MET A 327 10.60 1.36 -9.31
CA MET A 327 9.38 0.56 -9.16
C MET A 327 8.35 0.97 -10.22
N LYS A 328 8.59 0.55 -11.45
CA LYS A 328 7.79 0.87 -12.61
C LYS A 328 6.49 0.10 -12.57
N ALA A 329 5.38 0.84 -12.53
CA ALA A 329 4.05 0.30 -12.44
C ALA A 329 3.27 0.52 -13.75
N PHE A 330 2.40 -0.44 -14.06
CA PHE A 330 1.62 -0.49 -15.31
C PHE A 330 0.15 -0.22 -15.03
N GLN A 331 -0.43 0.72 -15.78
CA GLN A 331 -1.84 1.05 -15.68
C GLN A 331 -2.68 -0.16 -16.12
N CYS A 332 -3.60 -0.60 -15.28
CA CYS A 332 -4.47 -1.73 -15.60
C CYS A 332 -5.82 -1.63 -14.88
N ASP A 333 -6.84 -2.29 -15.42
CA ASP A 333 -8.18 -2.28 -14.83
C ASP A 333 -8.27 -3.15 -13.56
N SER A 334 -7.42 -4.18 -13.46
CA SER A 334 -7.35 -5.06 -12.30
C SER A 334 -6.00 -5.75 -12.18
N TYR A 335 -5.68 -6.20 -10.97
CA TYR A 335 -4.48 -6.99 -10.73
C TYR A 335 -4.47 -8.31 -11.52
N SER A 336 -5.63 -8.95 -11.70
CA SER A 336 -5.68 -10.19 -12.48
C SER A 336 -5.42 -9.97 -13.96
N ALA A 337 -5.82 -8.83 -14.53
CA ALA A 337 -5.46 -8.44 -15.89
C ALA A 337 -3.97 -8.10 -16.00
N TYR A 338 -3.40 -7.46 -14.99
CA TYR A 338 -1.97 -7.24 -14.89
C TYR A 338 -1.20 -8.56 -14.91
N GLN A 339 -1.54 -9.53 -14.05
CA GLN A 339 -0.86 -10.82 -13.96
C GLN A 339 -0.91 -11.65 -15.27
N ARG A 340 -2.01 -11.56 -16.03
CA ARG A 340 -2.12 -12.18 -17.36
C ARG A 340 -1.30 -11.49 -18.45
N GLY A 341 -0.67 -10.35 -18.13
CA GLY A 341 0.12 -9.55 -19.07
C GLY A 341 -0.72 -8.77 -20.08
N ASP A 342 -2.00 -8.52 -19.79
CA ASP A 342 -2.93 -7.77 -20.63
C ASP A 342 -2.52 -6.28 -20.74
N CYS A 343 -1.84 -5.77 -19.70
CA CYS A 343 -1.46 -4.37 -19.54
C CYS A 343 0.05 -4.11 -19.62
N PHE A 344 0.85 -5.08 -20.08
CA PHE A 344 2.31 -4.96 -20.15
C PHE A 344 2.79 -4.14 -21.35
N THR A 345 2.38 -2.88 -21.38
CA THR A 345 2.82 -1.88 -22.35
C THR A 345 2.73 -0.49 -21.74
N CYS A 346 3.75 0.32 -21.94
CA CYS A 346 3.72 1.74 -21.58
C CYS A 346 3.15 2.62 -22.68
N GLN A 347 2.88 2.06 -23.87
CA GLN A 347 2.36 2.81 -25.01
C GLN A 347 0.88 3.14 -24.78
N GLY A 348 0.55 4.43 -24.89
CA GLY A 348 -0.82 4.94 -24.97
C GLY A 348 -1.01 5.81 -26.21
N VAL A 349 -1.90 6.81 -26.11
CA VAL A 349 -1.99 7.90 -27.09
C VAL A 349 -0.69 8.68 -27.13
N VAL A 350 -0.03 8.82 -25.97
CA VAL A 350 1.33 9.34 -25.84
C VAL A 350 2.28 8.23 -25.40
N GLU A 351 3.53 8.28 -25.86
CA GLU A 351 4.57 7.35 -25.39
C GLU A 351 4.73 7.43 -23.86
N GLY A 352 4.78 6.26 -23.21
CA GLY A 352 4.93 6.18 -21.76
C GLY A 352 3.68 6.54 -20.94
N GLU A 353 2.52 6.77 -21.57
CA GLU A 353 1.28 7.18 -20.88
C GLU A 353 0.76 6.15 -19.89
N LYS A 354 0.89 4.85 -20.23
CA LYS A 354 0.35 3.76 -19.42
C LYS A 354 1.27 3.29 -18.29
N CYS A 355 2.38 3.97 -18.06
CA CYS A 355 3.32 3.61 -16.99
C CYS A 355 3.64 4.82 -16.11
N SER A 356 3.83 4.56 -14.82
CA SER A 356 4.38 5.52 -13.87
C SER A 356 5.39 4.83 -12.97
N ILE A 357 6.38 5.58 -12.50
CA ILE A 357 7.18 5.12 -11.37
C ILE A 357 6.33 5.28 -10.10
N MET A 358 6.39 4.33 -9.18
CA MET A 358 5.80 4.43 -7.86
C MET A 358 6.75 5.18 -6.92
N GLY A 359 6.23 5.96 -5.96
CA GLY A 359 7.03 6.59 -4.90
C GLY A 359 7.37 8.06 -5.15
N VAL A 360 8.53 8.51 -4.66
CA VAL A 360 8.89 9.95 -4.64
C VAL A 360 8.93 10.56 -6.04
N HIS A 361 9.37 9.78 -7.04
CA HIS A 361 9.50 10.16 -8.44
C HIS A 361 8.28 9.79 -9.29
N ALA A 362 7.08 9.69 -8.72
CA ALA A 362 5.87 9.41 -9.49
C ALA A 362 5.65 10.42 -10.62
N ASN A 363 5.14 9.96 -11.77
CA ASN A 363 4.93 10.81 -12.93
C ASN A 363 3.68 11.68 -12.76
N LEU A 364 3.83 12.76 -11.99
CA LEU A 364 2.71 13.64 -11.59
C LEU A 364 1.95 14.26 -12.77
N SER A 365 2.61 14.42 -13.94
CA SER A 365 1.97 14.88 -15.17
C SER A 365 0.89 13.95 -15.71
N ARG A 366 0.79 12.72 -15.19
CA ARG A 366 -0.27 11.76 -15.53
C ARG A 366 -1.54 11.96 -14.70
N ALA A 367 -1.50 12.77 -13.65
CA ALA A 367 -2.68 13.09 -12.86
C ALA A 367 -3.66 13.94 -13.67
N GLU A 368 -4.92 13.53 -13.68
CA GLU A 368 -5.99 14.21 -14.40
C GLU A 368 -7.19 14.37 -13.47
N GLN A 369 -7.72 15.59 -13.39
CA GLN A 369 -8.82 15.92 -12.50
C GLN A 369 -10.06 15.07 -12.81
N GLY A 370 -10.61 14.44 -11.77
CA GLY A 370 -11.77 13.54 -11.90
C GLY A 370 -11.47 12.16 -12.47
N VAL A 371 -10.21 11.83 -12.76
CA VAL A 371 -9.80 10.52 -13.30
C VAL A 371 -8.94 9.78 -12.28
N LEU A 372 -9.36 8.56 -11.94
CA LEU A 372 -8.59 7.65 -11.09
C LEU A 372 -7.86 6.65 -11.99
N LYS A 373 -6.53 6.59 -11.87
CA LYS A 373 -5.70 5.63 -12.61
C LYS A 373 -5.11 4.62 -11.64
N ASN A 374 -5.31 3.34 -11.92
CA ASN A 374 -4.78 2.24 -11.11
C ASN A 374 -3.56 1.64 -11.80
N TYR A 375 -2.47 1.53 -11.06
CA TYR A 375 -1.19 1.01 -11.49
C TYR A 375 -0.80 -0.19 -10.65
N TYR A 376 -0.27 -1.22 -11.29
CA TYR A 376 0.19 -2.44 -10.64
C TYR A 376 1.68 -2.65 -10.89
N VAL A 377 2.36 -3.13 -9.87
CA VAL A 377 3.80 -3.44 -9.85
C VAL A 377 3.96 -4.62 -8.90
N GLU A 378 4.93 -5.49 -9.12
CA GLU A 378 5.29 -6.49 -8.11
C GLU A 378 6.52 -6.02 -7.34
N SER A 379 6.69 -6.54 -6.13
CA SER A 379 7.89 -6.37 -5.34
C SER A 379 8.38 -7.73 -4.84
N THR A 380 9.63 -7.80 -4.42
CA THR A 380 10.16 -8.98 -3.74
C THR A 380 9.74 -9.01 -2.26
N ASP A 381 10.10 -10.08 -1.56
CA ASP A 381 9.86 -10.27 -0.12
C ASP A 381 10.88 -9.56 0.78
N THR A 382 12.05 -9.27 0.24
CA THR A 382 13.24 -8.78 0.95
C THR A 382 13.91 -7.63 0.19
N ILE A 383 14.59 -6.72 0.90
CA ILE A 383 15.28 -5.57 0.29
C ILE A 383 16.42 -6.07 -0.62
N PRO A 384 16.63 -5.52 -1.83
CA PRO A 384 15.81 -4.49 -2.47
C PRO A 384 14.44 -5.01 -2.91
N PHE A 385 13.38 -4.26 -2.59
CA PHE A 385 12.01 -4.62 -2.95
C PHE A 385 11.70 -4.43 -4.42
N CYS A 386 12.45 -3.58 -5.13
CA CYS A 386 12.27 -3.47 -6.57
C CYS A 386 12.56 -4.79 -7.27
N ALA A 387 11.76 -5.03 -8.28
CA ALA A 387 11.95 -6.10 -9.23
C ALA A 387 11.87 -5.55 -10.65
N SER A 388 12.42 -6.32 -11.59
CA SER A 388 12.30 -6.03 -13.01
C SER A 388 11.18 -6.87 -13.59
N ALA A 389 10.17 -6.21 -14.15
CA ALA A 389 9.01 -6.87 -14.72
C ALA A 389 9.35 -7.49 -16.08
N PHE A 390 8.94 -8.74 -16.24
CA PHE A 390 9.05 -9.51 -17.47
C PHE A 390 7.70 -10.16 -17.80
N LYS A 391 7.32 -10.06 -19.08
CA LYS A 391 6.23 -10.87 -19.64
C LYS A 391 6.80 -12.12 -20.28
N VAL A 392 6.38 -13.27 -19.78
CA VAL A 392 6.81 -14.59 -20.26
C VAL A 392 5.68 -15.26 -21.00
N GLN A 393 5.95 -15.73 -22.21
CA GLN A 393 5.00 -16.46 -23.03
C GLN A 393 5.54 -17.85 -23.38
N ILE A 394 4.75 -18.88 -23.04
CA ILE A 394 5.08 -20.29 -23.21
C ILE A 394 3.91 -20.99 -23.90
N LYS A 395 4.17 -21.70 -24.99
CA LYS A 395 3.14 -22.52 -25.63
C LYS A 395 3.31 -23.98 -25.21
N LEU A 396 2.23 -24.62 -24.75
CA LEU A 396 2.22 -26.03 -24.41
C LEU A 396 1.80 -26.87 -25.61
N GLN A 397 2.37 -28.07 -25.73
CA GLN A 397 2.08 -29.00 -26.82
C GLN A 397 0.62 -29.43 -26.80
N ALA A 398 -0.04 -29.40 -27.96
CA ALA A 398 -1.40 -29.90 -28.12
C ALA A 398 -1.45 -31.43 -28.04
N LYS A 399 -2.62 -31.97 -27.67
CA LYS A 399 -2.84 -33.42 -27.58
C LYS A 399 -3.00 -34.01 -28.99
N ASN A 400 -2.13 -34.94 -29.39
CA ASN A 400 -2.21 -35.60 -30.69
C ASN A 400 -2.82 -37.02 -30.58
N ASN A 401 -2.70 -37.68 -29.42
CA ASN A 401 -3.23 -39.01 -29.10
C ASN A 401 -3.77 -39.10 -27.68
N ILE A 402 -4.56 -40.15 -27.39
CA ILE A 402 -5.23 -40.35 -26.08
C ILE A 402 -4.23 -40.49 -24.90
N ASN A 403 -2.99 -40.90 -25.17
CA ASN A 403 -1.90 -41.12 -24.21
C ASN A 403 -0.91 -39.94 -24.10
N ASP A 404 -1.14 -38.82 -24.79
CA ASP A 404 -0.24 -37.66 -24.81
C ASP A 404 -0.40 -36.74 -23.58
N ALA A 405 0.33 -35.61 -23.59
CA ALA A 405 0.36 -34.56 -22.59
C ALA A 405 -0.97 -34.41 -21.84
N ARG A 406 -0.90 -34.45 -20.51
CA ARG A 406 -2.06 -34.31 -19.61
C ARG A 406 -2.08 -32.90 -19.03
N THR A 407 -3.26 -32.48 -18.59
CA THR A 407 -3.34 -31.30 -17.73
C THR A 407 -2.63 -31.61 -16.42
N GLU A 408 -1.63 -30.79 -16.09
CA GLU A 408 -0.89 -30.89 -14.84
C GLU A 408 -1.12 -29.62 -14.04
N LYS A 409 -1.11 -29.72 -12.71
CA LYS A 409 -1.24 -28.58 -11.81
C LYS A 409 0.06 -28.33 -11.07
N GLY A 410 0.50 -27.10 -10.95
CA GLY A 410 1.70 -26.76 -10.19
C GLY A 410 2.17 -25.33 -10.39
N GLN A 411 3.45 -25.09 -10.10
CA GLN A 411 4.07 -23.77 -10.21
C GLN A 411 5.27 -23.79 -11.16
N LEU A 412 5.47 -22.70 -11.89
CA LEU A 412 6.62 -22.46 -12.75
C LEU A 412 7.62 -21.51 -12.08
N PHE A 413 8.89 -21.70 -12.43
CA PHE A 413 10.00 -20.92 -11.94
C PHE A 413 10.97 -20.61 -13.07
N MET A 414 11.69 -19.50 -12.91
CA MET A 414 12.62 -19.00 -13.91
C MET A 414 13.87 -18.43 -13.27
N LYS A 415 15.01 -18.61 -13.93
CA LYS A 415 16.27 -17.92 -13.62
C LYS A 415 16.87 -17.38 -14.91
N ILE A 416 17.16 -16.08 -14.95
CA ILE A 416 17.68 -15.39 -16.15
C ILE A 416 19.19 -15.21 -16.02
N TYR A 417 19.91 -15.57 -17.09
CA TYR A 417 21.34 -15.35 -17.24
C TYR A 417 21.58 -14.28 -18.30
N GLY A 418 22.16 -13.16 -17.88
CA GLY A 418 22.58 -12.08 -18.77
C GLY A 418 24.09 -11.91 -18.81
N THR A 419 24.56 -11.05 -19.71
CA THR A 419 26.00 -10.79 -19.91
C THR A 419 26.69 -10.19 -18.70
N LEU A 420 25.96 -9.47 -17.85
CA LEU A 420 26.50 -8.72 -16.71
C LEU A 420 26.07 -9.26 -15.34
N GLY A 421 25.09 -10.17 -15.32
CA GLY A 421 24.53 -10.67 -14.06
C GLY A 421 23.58 -11.85 -14.27
N THR A 422 23.18 -12.45 -13.16
CA THR A 422 22.22 -13.56 -13.13
C THR A 422 21.20 -13.29 -12.04
N THR A 423 19.91 -13.50 -12.33
CA THR A 423 18.84 -13.31 -11.34
C THR A 423 18.86 -14.44 -10.33
N GLU A 424 18.24 -14.22 -9.16
CA GLU A 424 17.77 -15.35 -8.35
C GLU A 424 16.63 -16.10 -9.05
N ARG A 425 16.27 -17.27 -8.53
CA ARG A 425 15.13 -18.05 -9.03
C ARG A 425 13.83 -17.32 -8.68
N ALA A 426 13.14 -16.79 -9.69
CA ALA A 426 11.84 -16.15 -9.56
C ALA A 426 10.70 -17.16 -9.78
N THR A 427 9.57 -16.91 -9.12
CA THR A 427 8.33 -17.67 -9.33
C THR A 427 7.53 -17.01 -10.46
N LEU A 428 7.22 -17.77 -11.51
CA LEU A 428 6.45 -17.30 -12.68
C LEU A 428 4.94 -17.32 -12.43
N THR A 429 4.48 -18.27 -11.61
CA THR A 429 3.06 -18.43 -11.28
C THR A 429 2.92 -18.43 -9.76
N ALA A 430 2.44 -17.32 -9.21
CA ALA A 430 2.30 -17.13 -7.76
C ALA A 430 1.46 -18.25 -7.11
N GLU A 431 0.42 -18.72 -7.80
CA GLU A 431 -0.44 -19.82 -7.35
C GLU A 431 -0.33 -21.06 -8.24
N ASP A 432 -0.81 -22.19 -7.71
CA ASP A 432 -0.93 -23.46 -8.44
C ASP A 432 -1.83 -23.29 -9.68
N THR A 433 -1.20 -23.28 -10.85
CA THR A 433 -1.87 -23.08 -12.15
C THR A 433 -2.12 -24.43 -12.83
N ASP A 434 -3.27 -24.55 -13.50
CA ASP A 434 -3.57 -25.70 -14.35
C ASP A 434 -2.95 -25.48 -15.75
N PHE A 435 -2.03 -26.36 -16.12
CA PHE A 435 -1.31 -26.34 -17.39
C PHE A 435 -1.94 -27.33 -18.35
N SER A 436 -2.82 -26.84 -19.24
CA SER A 436 -3.54 -27.68 -20.19
C SER A 436 -2.82 -27.83 -21.53
N PRO A 437 -2.87 -29.01 -22.17
CA PRO A 437 -2.28 -29.21 -23.50
C PRO A 437 -2.83 -28.21 -24.53
N GLY A 438 -1.94 -27.65 -25.36
CA GLY A 438 -2.28 -26.64 -26.37
C GLY A 438 -2.47 -25.22 -25.84
N GLN A 439 -2.43 -25.01 -24.53
CA GLN A 439 -2.57 -23.68 -23.93
C GLN A 439 -1.33 -22.82 -24.22
N THR A 440 -1.55 -21.56 -24.55
CA THR A 440 -0.50 -20.53 -24.47
C THR A 440 -0.60 -19.86 -23.11
N LEU A 441 0.42 -20.09 -22.30
CA LEU A 441 0.58 -19.45 -21.00
C LEU A 441 1.27 -18.10 -21.22
N ILE A 442 0.65 -17.04 -20.70
CA ILE A 442 1.24 -15.71 -20.60
C ILE A 442 1.25 -15.38 -19.12
N GLN A 443 2.42 -15.06 -18.58
CA GLN A 443 2.55 -14.68 -17.18
C GLN A 443 3.47 -13.47 -17.03
N MET A 444 3.05 -12.58 -16.15
CA MET A 444 3.93 -11.57 -15.57
C MET A 444 4.77 -12.20 -14.48
N THR A 445 6.05 -11.89 -14.47
CA THR A 445 6.94 -12.24 -13.38
C THR A 445 7.91 -11.11 -13.17
N ASP A 446 8.27 -10.96 -11.92
CA ASP A 446 9.18 -9.94 -11.47
C ASP A 446 10.40 -10.64 -10.93
N VAL A 447 11.54 -10.39 -11.57
CA VAL A 447 12.81 -10.95 -11.12
C VAL A 447 13.45 -9.99 -10.13
N PRO A 448 13.96 -10.50 -8.99
CA PRO A 448 14.68 -9.67 -8.03
C PRO A 448 15.72 -8.80 -8.73
N PHE A 449 15.77 -7.53 -8.36
CA PHE A 449 16.62 -6.56 -9.04
C PHE A 449 18.09 -6.98 -8.99
N VAL A 450 18.67 -7.18 -10.17
CA VAL A 450 20.12 -7.33 -10.37
C VAL A 450 20.59 -6.03 -10.99
N ASN A 451 21.58 -5.38 -10.35
CA ASN A 451 22.11 -4.06 -10.73
C ASN A 451 22.18 -3.84 -12.24
N GLU A 452 22.71 -4.81 -12.99
CA GLU A 452 22.58 -4.90 -14.44
C GLU A 452 22.57 -6.38 -14.87
N LEU A 453 21.56 -6.82 -15.62
CA LEU A 453 21.61 -8.12 -16.30
C LEU A 453 22.41 -8.04 -17.61
N GLY A 454 22.48 -6.86 -18.23
CA GLY A 454 22.97 -6.72 -19.61
C GLY A 454 22.04 -7.43 -20.60
N ASN A 455 22.61 -7.95 -21.69
CA ASN A 455 21.82 -8.68 -22.69
C ASN A 455 21.54 -10.10 -22.19
N ILE A 456 20.30 -10.56 -22.37
CA ILE A 456 19.88 -11.91 -21.97
C ILE A 456 20.57 -12.93 -22.87
N GLN A 457 21.23 -13.92 -22.27
CA GLN A 457 21.94 -14.98 -22.98
C GLN A 457 21.14 -16.29 -22.95
N SER A 458 20.62 -16.63 -21.77
CA SER A 458 19.86 -17.86 -21.55
C SER A 458 18.93 -17.75 -20.36
N VAL A 459 18.00 -18.70 -20.27
CA VAL A 459 17.05 -18.81 -19.17
C VAL A 459 16.95 -20.27 -18.75
N VAL A 460 16.89 -20.50 -17.45
CA VAL A 460 16.58 -21.81 -16.89
C VAL A 460 15.14 -21.79 -16.38
N PHE A 461 14.31 -22.64 -16.96
CA PHE A 461 12.93 -22.87 -16.52
C PHE A 461 12.86 -24.14 -15.70
N SER A 462 12.07 -24.14 -14.64
CA SER A 462 11.69 -25.37 -13.93
C SER A 462 10.24 -25.29 -13.48
N TRP A 463 9.64 -26.45 -13.23
CA TRP A 463 8.30 -26.52 -12.70
C TRP A 463 8.24 -27.51 -11.55
N LYS A 464 7.29 -27.30 -10.66
CA LYS A 464 7.02 -28.20 -9.54
C LYS A 464 5.55 -28.55 -9.54
N SER A 465 5.23 -29.83 -9.63
CA SER A 465 3.85 -30.27 -9.62
C SER A 465 3.23 -30.16 -8.23
N LYS A 466 1.93 -29.83 -8.18
CA LYS A 466 1.15 -29.92 -6.95
C LYS A 466 1.04 -31.38 -6.55
N ARG A 467 1.30 -31.66 -5.27
CA ARG A 467 1.17 -33.01 -4.71
C ARG A 467 -0.29 -33.47 -4.83
N SER A 468 -0.49 -34.61 -5.47
CA SER A 468 -1.83 -35.21 -5.60
C SER A 468 -2.26 -35.82 -4.27
N LEU A 469 -3.54 -35.72 -3.93
CA LEU A 469 -4.14 -36.43 -2.80
C LEU A 469 -4.37 -37.92 -3.12
N LEU A 470 -4.34 -38.30 -4.40
CA LEU A 470 -4.54 -39.68 -4.85
C LEU A 470 -3.21 -40.44 -4.80
N PRO A 471 -3.08 -41.52 -4.00
CA PRO A 471 -1.83 -42.28 -3.86
C PRO A 471 -1.29 -42.87 -5.17
N THR A 472 -2.20 -43.19 -6.11
CA THR A 472 -1.86 -43.73 -7.44
C THR A 472 -1.00 -42.76 -8.27
N GLU A 473 -1.07 -41.46 -7.99
CA GLU A 473 -0.34 -40.42 -8.71
C GLU A 473 1.06 -40.15 -8.12
N TRP A 474 1.41 -40.70 -6.96
CA TRP A 474 2.66 -40.37 -6.26
C TRP A 474 3.91 -40.93 -6.92
N LEU A 475 3.79 -42.06 -7.61
CA LEU A 475 4.90 -42.73 -8.31
C LEU A 475 4.99 -42.31 -9.80
N ARG A 476 4.02 -41.53 -10.30
CA ARG A 476 3.99 -41.11 -11.69
C ARG A 476 4.96 -39.95 -11.89
N ARG A 477 5.87 -40.10 -12.86
CA ARG A 477 6.66 -38.97 -13.35
C ARG A 477 5.77 -38.04 -14.18
N LYS A 478 5.83 -36.76 -13.86
CA LYS A 478 5.04 -35.73 -14.53
C LYS A 478 5.94 -34.90 -15.42
N TYR A 479 5.42 -34.51 -16.56
CA TYR A 479 6.13 -33.72 -17.57
C TYR A 479 5.25 -32.59 -18.07
N LEU A 480 5.83 -31.40 -18.24
CA LEU A 480 5.26 -30.37 -19.10
C LEU A 480 5.85 -30.50 -20.50
N HIS A 481 5.00 -30.45 -21.50
CA HIS A 481 5.37 -30.54 -22.91
C HIS A 481 5.29 -29.16 -23.54
N ILE A 482 6.41 -28.68 -24.07
CA ILE A 482 6.58 -27.32 -24.57
C ILE A 482 6.62 -27.34 -26.09
N ASP A 483 5.83 -26.47 -26.71
CA ASP A 483 5.71 -26.32 -28.15
C ASP A 483 6.52 -25.11 -28.64
N GLY A 484 7.70 -25.37 -29.20
CA GLY A 484 8.53 -24.35 -29.84
C GLY A 484 9.38 -23.54 -28.86
N ASN A 485 9.33 -22.21 -28.99
CA ASN A 485 10.21 -21.29 -28.28
C ASN A 485 9.47 -20.59 -27.13
N PHE A 486 10.24 -20.11 -26.16
CA PHE A 486 9.77 -19.16 -25.17
C PHE A 486 9.97 -17.74 -25.68
N GLU A 487 9.10 -16.84 -25.24
CA GLU A 487 9.28 -15.41 -25.45
C GLU A 487 9.32 -14.70 -24.11
N LEU A 488 10.31 -13.83 -23.99
CA LEU A 488 10.54 -13.00 -22.82
C LEU A 488 10.54 -11.54 -23.27
N ILE A 489 9.65 -10.73 -22.73
CA ILE A 489 9.55 -9.31 -23.04
C ILE A 489 9.89 -8.54 -21.77
N ASN A 490 10.87 -7.65 -21.83
CA ASN A 490 11.22 -6.80 -20.69
C ASN A 490 10.31 -5.56 -20.61
N ASP A 491 10.44 -4.82 -19.52
CA ASP A 491 9.72 -3.59 -19.24
C ASP A 491 9.92 -2.46 -20.28
N LYS A 492 10.95 -2.56 -21.13
CA LYS A 492 11.23 -1.68 -22.28
C LYS A 492 10.58 -2.16 -23.59
N GLY A 493 9.87 -3.28 -23.57
CA GLY A 493 9.25 -3.87 -24.76
C GLY A 493 10.22 -4.64 -25.66
N VAL A 494 11.46 -4.88 -25.22
CA VAL A 494 12.43 -5.68 -25.97
C VAL A 494 12.05 -7.16 -25.83
N ARG A 495 11.81 -7.80 -26.98
CA ARG A 495 11.43 -9.21 -27.07
C ARG A 495 12.65 -10.09 -27.32
N THR A 496 12.84 -11.08 -26.46
CA THR A 496 13.88 -12.10 -26.54
C THR A 496 13.23 -13.46 -26.77
N VAL A 497 13.63 -14.16 -27.84
CA VAL A 497 13.13 -15.49 -28.16
C VAL A 497 14.17 -16.54 -27.74
N LEU A 498 13.74 -17.52 -26.96
CA LEU A 498 14.61 -18.53 -26.36
C LEU A 498 14.19 -19.93 -26.83
N ARG A 499 15.13 -20.71 -27.35
CA ARG A 499 14.91 -22.10 -27.73
C ARG A 499 15.24 -23.03 -26.55
N PRO A 500 14.27 -23.81 -26.04
CA PRO A 500 14.56 -24.82 -25.04
C PRO A 500 15.44 -25.93 -25.61
N THR A 501 16.34 -26.47 -24.77
CA THR A 501 17.21 -27.60 -25.12
C THR A 501 16.45 -28.91 -25.34
N ARG A 502 15.23 -29.01 -24.81
CA ARG A 502 14.34 -30.18 -24.90
C ARG A 502 12.89 -29.70 -24.97
N SER A 503 12.01 -30.51 -25.56
CA SER A 503 10.57 -30.22 -25.64
C SER A 503 9.78 -30.65 -24.39
N THR A 504 10.44 -31.22 -23.38
CA THR A 504 9.79 -31.66 -22.13
C THR A 504 10.56 -31.23 -20.89
N VAL A 505 9.82 -30.93 -19.82
CA VAL A 505 10.36 -30.59 -18.49
C VAL A 505 9.80 -31.56 -17.47
N GLU A 506 10.66 -32.37 -16.87
CA GLU A 506 10.29 -33.27 -15.77
C GLU A 506 10.07 -32.47 -14.47
N ASP A 507 9.12 -32.90 -13.65
CA ASP A 507 8.84 -32.30 -12.34
C ASP A 507 10.11 -32.15 -11.49
N GLY A 508 10.37 -30.93 -11.02
CA GLY A 508 11.53 -30.58 -10.20
C GLY A 508 12.87 -30.55 -10.94
N LYS A 509 12.87 -30.62 -12.29
CA LYS A 509 14.09 -30.53 -13.11
C LYS A 509 14.17 -29.22 -13.87
N ASP A 510 15.41 -28.80 -14.10
CA ASP A 510 15.75 -27.59 -14.85
C ASP A 510 15.80 -27.87 -16.36
N LEU A 511 15.25 -26.93 -17.13
CA LEU A 511 15.30 -26.87 -18.58
C LEU A 511 16.01 -25.58 -18.99
N LEU A 512 17.20 -25.72 -19.56
CA LEU A 512 17.91 -24.61 -20.17
C LEU A 512 17.26 -24.23 -21.51
N ALA A 513 17.10 -22.93 -21.74
CA ALA A 513 16.72 -22.33 -23.00
C ALA A 513 17.70 -21.23 -23.39
N ASN A 514 18.21 -21.28 -24.62
CA ASN A 514 19.22 -20.35 -25.12
C ASN A 514 18.61 -19.35 -26.10
N ILE A 515 19.16 -18.15 -26.16
CA ILE A 515 18.71 -17.15 -27.14
C ILE A 515 18.85 -17.67 -28.57
N ILE A 516 17.84 -17.39 -29.38
CA ILE A 516 17.88 -17.59 -30.83
C ILE A 516 18.37 -16.27 -31.42
N MET A 517 19.59 -16.26 -31.93
CA MET A 517 20.13 -15.11 -32.68
C MET A 517 19.38 -14.89 -33.98
#